data_AF-S9NSX8-F1
#
_entry.id   AF-S9NSX8-F1
#
_cell.length_a   1.000
_cell.length_b   1.000
_cell.length_c   1.000
_cell.angle_alpha   90.00
_cell.angle_beta   90.00
_cell.angle_gamma   90.00
#
_symmetry.space_group_name_H-M   'P 1'
#
loop_
_entity.id
_entity.type
_entity.pdbx_description
1 polymer ?
#
loop_
_entity_poly.entity_id
_entity_poly.type
_entity_poly.pdbx_seq_one_letter_code
_entity_poly.pdbx_strand_id
1 'polypeptide(L)'
;MTDGASVERTVLPPHDVYAVNAGGDAAGGFTADDYFTQGDVFSNVSQPVNTTDVYLAGPPELYSDARQGGQFGYSFTGLTPGINYAVVLHFAELYFSLPGQRRFNVSLNGRVYTNIDIVSLAGGPFKATTLLYFVRADANGTINVDFSRGANDQPMVNGIEVRVIE
;
A
#
# COMPACT_ATOMS: atom_id res chain seq x y z
N MET A 1 14.40 34.88 20.46
CA MET A 1 14.36 33.47 20.88
C MET A 1 13.60 32.72 19.82
N THR A 2 14.28 31.77 19.20
CA THR A 2 13.79 30.86 18.18
C THR A 2 12.72 29.93 18.73
N ASP A 3 11.76 29.63 17.87
CA ASP A 3 11.41 28.27 17.44
C ASP A 3 9.91 27.96 17.52
N GLY A 4 9.45 27.23 16.52
CA GLY A 4 8.07 26.82 16.35
C GLY A 4 7.58 26.95 14.91
N ALA A 5 8.47 26.84 13.91
CA ALA A 5 8.02 26.44 12.58
C ALA A 5 7.48 25.01 12.72
N SER A 6 6.17 24.90 12.97
CA SER A 6 5.46 23.66 12.73
C SER A 6 5.78 23.26 11.30
N VAL A 7 6.51 22.16 11.14
CA VAL A 7 6.61 21.49 9.85
C VAL A 7 5.19 21.11 9.52
N GLU A 8 4.50 21.95 8.75
CA GLU A 8 3.33 21.52 8.00
C GLU A 8 3.84 20.38 7.15
N ARG A 9 3.57 19.15 7.59
CA ARG A 9 3.60 17.99 6.69
C ARG A 9 2.76 18.46 5.52
N THR A 10 3.36 18.62 4.34
CA THR A 10 2.62 18.91 3.13
C THR A 10 1.55 17.83 3.01
N VAL A 11 0.33 18.18 3.40
CA VAL A 11 -0.84 17.36 3.17
C VAL A 11 -1.03 17.48 1.67
N LEU A 12 -0.58 16.47 0.93
CA LEU A 12 -0.89 16.40 -0.50
C LEU A 12 -2.42 16.48 -0.61
N PRO A 13 -2.97 17.44 -1.39
CA PRO A 13 -4.42 17.50 -1.59
C PRO A 13 -4.93 16.17 -2.18
N PRO A 14 -6.15 15.71 -1.83
CA PRO A 14 -6.67 14.46 -2.35
C PRO A 14 -7.04 14.62 -3.82
N HIS A 15 -6.15 14.15 -4.69
CA HIS A 15 -6.38 13.93 -6.12
C HIS A 15 -6.05 12.49 -6.46
N ASP A 16 -6.63 11.56 -5.70
CA ASP A 16 -6.50 10.13 -5.94
C ASP A 16 -7.12 9.81 -7.30
N VAL A 17 -6.32 9.30 -8.23
CA VAL A 17 -6.79 8.75 -9.50
C VAL A 17 -7.31 7.33 -9.27
N TYR A 18 -6.64 6.61 -8.36
CA TYR A 18 -7.04 5.30 -7.89
C TYR A 18 -6.91 5.22 -6.37
N ALA A 19 -7.87 4.57 -5.71
CA ALA A 19 -7.83 4.18 -4.31
C ALA A 19 -8.59 2.85 -4.18
N VAL A 20 -7.88 1.75 -3.90
CA VAL A 20 -8.41 0.37 -3.99
C VAL A 20 -8.25 -0.37 -2.67
N ASN A 21 -9.34 -0.95 -2.17
CA ASN A 21 -9.33 -1.83 -1.00
C ASN A 21 -8.89 -3.25 -1.42
N ALA A 22 -7.64 -3.62 -1.16
CA ALA A 22 -7.09 -4.88 -1.65
C ALA A 22 -7.66 -6.05 -0.85
N GLY A 23 -8.31 -6.99 -1.53
CA GLY A 23 -9.04 -8.11 -0.96
C GLY A 23 -10.41 -7.77 -0.38
N GLY A 24 -10.81 -6.49 -0.32
CA GLY A 24 -12.05 -6.06 0.32
C GLY A 24 -13.08 -5.46 -0.63
N ASP A 25 -14.27 -5.22 -0.07
CA ASP A 25 -15.33 -4.44 -0.72
C ASP A 25 -15.03 -2.92 -0.66
N ALA A 26 -15.81 -2.12 -1.39
CA ALA A 26 -15.68 -0.67 -1.35
C ALA A 26 -15.94 -0.13 0.07
N ALA A 27 -14.99 0.62 0.63
CA ALA A 27 -15.05 1.12 2.00
C ALA A 27 -14.24 2.41 2.17
N GLY A 28 -14.76 3.34 2.97
CA GLY A 28 -14.01 4.54 3.40
C GLY A 28 -13.41 5.41 2.29
N GLY A 29 -14.06 5.46 1.11
CA GLY A 29 -13.58 6.22 -0.05
C GLY A 29 -12.72 5.42 -1.03
N PHE A 30 -12.39 4.17 -0.71
CA PHE A 30 -11.71 3.23 -1.60
C PHE A 30 -12.74 2.41 -2.37
N THR A 31 -12.44 2.11 -3.64
CA THR A 31 -13.21 1.14 -4.43
C THR A 31 -12.98 -0.28 -3.90
N ALA A 32 -13.86 -1.21 -4.28
CA ALA A 32 -13.59 -2.63 -4.07
C ALA A 32 -12.31 -3.06 -4.80
N ASP A 33 -11.78 -4.22 -4.42
CA ASP A 33 -10.59 -4.78 -5.03
C ASP A 33 -10.75 -4.97 -6.54
N ASP A 34 -9.94 -4.26 -7.31
CA ASP A 34 -9.95 -4.26 -8.77
C ASP A 34 -8.52 -4.01 -9.31
N TYR A 35 -8.34 -4.15 -10.61
CA TYR A 35 -7.06 -3.95 -11.33
C TYR A 35 -5.96 -4.97 -10.98
N PHE A 36 -6.29 -5.98 -10.17
CA PHE A 36 -5.36 -7.04 -9.80
C PHE A 36 -5.21 -8.07 -10.93
N THR A 37 -4.05 -8.74 -10.97
CA THR A 37 -3.77 -9.80 -11.95
C THR A 37 -4.15 -11.19 -11.43
N GLN A 38 -3.82 -11.49 -10.18
CA GLN A 38 -4.03 -12.79 -9.54
C GLN A 38 -3.95 -12.68 -8.02
N GLY A 39 -3.91 -13.83 -7.33
CA GLY A 39 -3.80 -13.91 -5.87
C GLY A 39 -5.12 -14.19 -5.17
N ASP A 40 -5.01 -14.48 -3.89
CA ASP A 40 -6.11 -14.82 -3.00
C ASP A 40 -6.44 -13.65 -2.07
N VAL A 41 -7.64 -13.69 -1.51
CA VAL A 41 -8.09 -12.75 -0.49
C VAL A 41 -7.82 -13.33 0.90
N PHE A 42 -7.43 -12.47 1.83
CA PHE A 42 -7.34 -12.79 3.25
C PHE A 42 -7.95 -11.68 4.08
N SER A 43 -8.78 -12.06 5.03
CA SER A 43 -9.44 -11.12 5.94
C SER A 43 -9.24 -11.58 7.38
N ASN A 44 -8.99 -10.63 8.28
CA ASN A 44 -8.99 -10.87 9.72
C ASN A 44 -9.71 -9.73 10.45
N VAL A 45 -10.98 -9.97 10.74
CA VAL A 45 -11.85 -9.02 11.47
C VAL A 45 -11.91 -9.28 12.98
N SER A 46 -11.19 -10.29 13.48
CA SER A 46 -11.24 -10.67 14.89
C SER A 46 -10.43 -9.74 15.80
N GLN A 47 -9.49 -8.99 15.24
CA GLN A 47 -8.70 -7.98 15.95
C GLN A 47 -8.72 -6.67 15.16
N PRO A 48 -9.05 -5.53 15.81
CA PRO A 48 -9.01 -4.24 15.15
C PRO A 48 -7.55 -3.84 14.85
N VAL A 49 -7.32 -3.26 13.67
CA VAL A 49 -6.02 -2.66 13.34
C VAL A 49 -5.92 -1.26 13.90
N ASN A 50 -4.80 -0.95 14.55
CA ASN A 50 -4.49 0.39 15.00
C ASN A 50 -3.97 1.25 13.82
N THR A 51 -4.69 2.34 13.53
CA THR A 51 -4.35 3.33 12.48
C THR A 51 -3.87 4.68 13.02
N THR A 52 -3.71 4.80 14.35
CA THR A 52 -3.28 6.04 15.00
C THR A 52 -1.82 6.35 14.68
N ASP A 53 -1.52 7.64 14.49
CA ASP A 53 -0.18 8.17 14.18
C ASP A 53 0.48 7.62 12.90
N VAL A 54 -0.32 7.04 11.99
CA VAL A 54 0.15 6.57 10.69
C VAL A 54 0.10 7.69 9.67
N TYR A 55 1.23 7.99 9.03
CA TYR A 55 1.29 8.97 7.94
C TYR A 55 0.50 8.45 6.73
N LEU A 56 -0.35 9.30 6.13
CA LEU A 56 -1.24 8.92 5.03
C LEU A 56 -2.12 7.69 5.34
N ALA A 57 -2.57 7.55 6.60
CA ALA A 57 -3.44 6.46 6.97
C ALA A 57 -4.72 6.44 6.11
N GLY A 58 -5.01 5.29 5.50
CA GLY A 58 -6.35 4.98 4.99
C GLY A 58 -7.39 4.78 6.12
N PRO A 59 -8.67 4.60 5.75
CA PRO A 59 -9.74 4.32 6.70
C PRO A 59 -9.50 2.96 7.40
N PRO A 60 -9.92 2.77 8.67
CA PRO A 60 -9.66 1.53 9.41
C PRO A 60 -10.14 0.24 8.72
N GLU A 61 -11.24 0.32 7.99
CA GLU A 61 -11.84 -0.78 7.22
C GLU A 61 -10.93 -1.31 6.12
N LEU A 62 -9.97 -0.51 5.64
CA LEU A 62 -8.98 -0.93 4.64
C LEU A 62 -8.06 -2.03 5.20
N TYR A 63 -7.77 -1.99 6.49
CA TYR A 63 -6.72 -2.81 7.08
C TYR A 63 -7.22 -4.14 7.62
N SER A 64 -8.50 -4.49 7.48
CA SER A 64 -9.02 -5.82 7.83
C SER A 64 -8.88 -6.84 6.70
N ASP A 65 -8.67 -6.38 5.48
CA ASP A 65 -8.64 -7.18 4.25
C ASP A 65 -7.29 -7.04 3.57
N ALA A 66 -6.90 -8.07 2.82
CA ALA A 66 -5.68 -8.08 2.06
C ALA A 66 -5.80 -8.94 0.81
N ARG A 67 -5.13 -8.51 -0.26
CA ARG A 67 -4.73 -9.40 -1.36
C ARG A 67 -3.37 -9.98 -1.06
N GLN A 68 -3.22 -11.29 -1.27
CA GLN A 68 -1.98 -12.02 -1.03
C GLN A 68 -1.75 -13.16 -2.04
N GLY A 69 -0.56 -13.74 -2.03
CA GLY A 69 -0.23 -14.92 -2.84
C GLY A 69 1.25 -14.99 -3.18
N GLY A 70 1.73 -16.11 -3.72
CA GLY A 70 3.17 -16.27 -4.04
C GLY A 70 3.73 -15.22 -5.01
N GLN A 71 2.88 -14.73 -5.91
CA GLN A 71 3.08 -13.56 -6.75
C GLN A 71 1.71 -12.98 -7.09
N PHE A 72 1.58 -11.67 -7.11
CA PHE A 72 0.40 -10.97 -7.65
C PHE A 72 0.79 -9.55 -8.03
N GLY A 73 -0.11 -8.78 -8.64
CA GLY A 73 0.14 -7.38 -8.94
C GLY A 73 -1.12 -6.62 -9.27
N TYR A 74 -0.95 -5.31 -9.45
CA TYR A 74 -1.98 -4.36 -9.87
C TYR A 74 -1.50 -3.57 -11.09
N SER A 75 -2.39 -3.33 -12.06
CA SER A 75 -2.08 -2.53 -13.25
C SER A 75 -3.05 -1.35 -13.37
N PHE A 76 -2.54 -0.15 -13.05
CA PHE A 76 -3.28 1.10 -13.16
C PHE A 76 -2.99 1.73 -14.53
N THR A 77 -4.00 1.82 -15.38
CA THR A 77 -3.90 2.33 -16.76
C THR A 77 -4.55 3.71 -16.88
N GLY A 78 -4.55 4.34 -18.06
CA GLY A 78 -5.25 5.62 -18.26
C GLY A 78 -4.63 6.82 -17.54
N LEU A 79 -3.42 6.66 -17.00
CA LEU A 79 -2.64 7.75 -16.41
C LEU A 79 -2.03 8.62 -17.52
N THR A 80 -1.62 9.84 -17.19
CA THR A 80 -0.86 10.67 -18.13
C THR A 80 0.53 10.07 -18.34
N PRO A 81 0.91 9.69 -19.57
CA PRO A 81 2.20 9.06 -19.82
C PRO A 81 3.36 9.95 -19.41
N GLY A 82 4.35 9.35 -18.74
CA GLY A 82 5.63 9.99 -18.49
C GLY A 82 5.68 11.06 -17.41
N ILE A 83 4.63 11.22 -16.60
CA ILE A 83 4.69 12.04 -15.37
C ILE A 83 4.78 11.16 -14.12
N ASN A 84 5.20 11.75 -13.00
CA ASN A 84 5.26 11.06 -11.72
C ASN A 84 3.91 11.12 -10.99
N TYR A 85 3.57 10.01 -10.35
CA TYR A 85 2.45 9.87 -9.43
C TYR A 85 2.97 9.46 -8.06
N ALA A 86 2.24 9.86 -7.01
CA ALA A 86 2.46 9.33 -5.67
C ALA A 86 1.69 8.01 -5.53
N VAL A 87 2.42 6.92 -5.31
CA VAL A 87 1.86 5.59 -5.04
C VAL A 87 1.97 5.32 -3.53
N VAL A 88 0.82 5.18 -2.87
CA VAL A 88 0.75 4.84 -1.44
C VAL A 88 0.35 3.38 -1.34
N LEU A 89 1.18 2.58 -0.67
CA LEU A 89 0.88 1.18 -0.36
C LEU A 89 0.52 1.08 1.12
N HIS A 90 -0.66 0.56 1.41
CA HIS A 90 -1.19 0.38 2.76
C HIS A 90 -0.95 -1.06 3.23
N PHE A 91 -0.41 -1.18 4.44
CA PHE A 91 -0.11 -2.47 5.04
C PHE A 91 -0.55 -2.52 6.51
N ALA A 92 -1.00 -3.68 6.94
CA ALA A 92 -1.10 -4.13 8.31
C ALA A 92 -0.87 -5.65 8.32
N GLU A 93 0.02 -6.15 9.19
CA GLU A 93 0.21 -7.59 9.31
C GLU A 93 -0.92 -8.20 10.15
N LEU A 94 -1.67 -9.12 9.54
CA LEU A 94 -2.90 -9.71 10.09
C LEU A 94 -2.75 -11.15 10.56
N TYR A 95 -1.58 -11.77 10.33
CA TYR A 95 -1.32 -13.17 10.66
C TYR A 95 -0.08 -13.36 11.51
N PHE A 96 1.06 -12.82 11.09
CA PHE A 96 2.32 -12.96 11.81
C PHE A 96 2.46 -11.93 12.93
N SER A 97 3.18 -12.28 13.99
CA SER A 97 3.30 -11.44 15.18
C SER A 97 4.70 -10.85 15.39
N LEU A 98 5.71 -11.41 14.73
CA LEU A 98 7.12 -11.04 14.92
C LEU A 98 7.77 -10.58 13.60
N PRO A 99 8.73 -9.63 13.67
CA PRO A 99 9.58 -9.30 12.53
C PRO A 99 10.26 -10.54 11.93
N GLY A 100 10.45 -10.52 10.61
CA GLY A 100 11.15 -11.53 9.83
C GLY A 100 10.30 -12.73 9.41
N GLN A 101 9.08 -12.87 9.95
CA GLN A 101 8.18 -13.98 9.60
C GLN A 101 7.59 -13.84 8.20
N ARG A 102 7.41 -12.60 7.74
CA ARG A 102 7.05 -12.27 6.35
C ARG A 102 8.00 -11.19 5.83
N ARG A 103 8.67 -11.49 4.72
CA ARG A 103 9.59 -10.60 4.01
C ARG A 103 9.43 -10.79 2.52
N PHE A 104 8.83 -9.80 1.86
CA PHE A 104 8.50 -9.87 0.44
C PHE A 104 9.05 -8.70 -0.36
N ASN A 105 8.98 -8.79 -1.68
CA ASN A 105 9.44 -7.73 -2.56
C ASN A 105 8.26 -7.02 -3.20
N VAL A 106 8.42 -5.73 -3.48
CA VAL A 106 7.51 -4.93 -4.29
C VAL A 106 8.27 -4.34 -5.47
N SER A 107 7.72 -4.41 -6.67
CA SER A 107 8.24 -3.76 -7.87
C SER A 107 7.26 -2.70 -8.34
N LEU A 108 7.77 -1.50 -8.63
CA LEU A 108 7.01 -0.38 -9.16
C LEU A 108 7.60 0.01 -10.52
N ASN A 109 6.88 -0.30 -11.61
CA ASN A 109 7.36 -0.14 -12.99
C ASN A 109 8.81 -0.66 -13.18
N GLY A 110 9.09 -1.85 -12.62
CA GLY A 110 10.38 -2.54 -12.74
C GLY A 110 11.44 -2.15 -11.68
N ARG A 111 11.20 -1.10 -10.87
CA ARG A 111 12.07 -0.78 -9.73
C ARG A 111 11.68 -1.62 -8.52
N VAL A 112 12.60 -2.47 -8.06
CA VAL A 112 12.35 -3.43 -6.97
C VAL A 112 12.79 -2.90 -5.61
N TYR A 113 11.92 -3.05 -4.62
CA TYR A 113 12.13 -2.84 -3.19
C TYR A 113 12.05 -4.19 -2.49
N THR A 114 13.16 -4.65 -1.94
CA THR A 114 13.29 -6.03 -1.47
C THR A 114 13.06 -6.19 0.03
N ASN A 115 12.52 -7.35 0.43
CA ASN A 115 12.40 -7.79 1.83
C ASN A 115 11.67 -6.81 2.75
N ILE A 116 10.57 -6.22 2.26
CA ILE A 116 9.60 -5.47 3.07
C ILE A 116 9.04 -6.37 4.17
N ASP A 117 9.13 -5.86 5.41
CA ASP A 117 8.66 -6.51 6.64
C ASP A 117 7.66 -5.58 7.32
N ILE A 118 6.37 -5.92 7.24
CA ILE A 118 5.28 -5.08 7.73
C ILE A 118 5.35 -4.94 9.26
N VAL A 119 5.62 -6.02 9.98
CA VAL A 119 5.70 -5.99 11.46
C VAL A 119 6.84 -5.10 11.91
N SER A 120 8.00 -5.19 11.25
CA SER A 120 9.13 -4.31 11.56
C SER A 120 8.83 -2.84 11.26
N LEU A 121 8.15 -2.55 10.15
CA LEU A 121 7.81 -1.19 9.74
C LEU A 121 6.73 -0.56 10.62
N ALA A 122 5.71 -1.33 11.01
CA ALA A 122 4.59 -0.87 11.83
C ALA A 122 4.89 -0.93 13.34
N GLY A 123 5.98 -1.60 13.75
CA GLY A 123 6.32 -1.81 15.16
C GLY A 123 5.37 -2.77 15.88
N GLY A 124 4.85 -3.78 15.18
CA GLY A 124 3.98 -4.82 15.72
C GLY A 124 2.91 -5.31 14.72
N PRO A 125 2.25 -6.45 15.02
CA PRO A 125 1.09 -6.92 14.25
C PRO A 125 -0.13 -6.04 14.52
N PHE A 126 -1.12 -6.09 13.63
CA PHE A 126 -2.37 -5.31 13.74
C PHE A 126 -2.12 -3.81 13.93
N LYS A 127 -1.04 -3.30 13.34
CA LYS A 127 -0.73 -1.88 13.23
C LYS A 127 -0.60 -1.53 11.77
N ALA A 128 -1.27 -0.47 11.36
CA ALA A 128 -1.15 0.05 10.01
C ALA A 128 0.22 0.72 9.80
N THR A 129 0.71 0.67 8.58
CA THR A 129 1.84 1.44 8.09
C THR A 129 1.64 1.70 6.60
N THR A 130 2.32 2.71 6.07
CA THR A 130 2.27 3.07 4.66
C THR A 130 3.66 3.18 4.08
N LEU A 131 3.79 2.84 2.80
CA LEU A 131 4.98 3.13 2.01
C LEU A 131 4.59 4.04 0.85
N LEU A 132 5.21 5.21 0.80
CA LEU A 132 5.02 6.20 -0.26
C LEU A 132 6.17 6.14 -1.27
N TYR A 133 5.82 6.01 -2.54
CA TYR A 133 6.78 6.02 -3.65
C TYR A 133 6.35 7.01 -4.73
N PHE A 134 7.32 7.62 -5.39
CA PHE A 134 7.08 8.41 -6.59
C PHE A 134 7.41 7.57 -7.82
N VAL A 135 6.40 7.31 -8.64
CA VAL A 135 6.48 6.37 -9.75
C VAL A 135 6.10 7.08 -11.03
N ARG A 136 6.97 7.01 -12.04
CA ARG A 136 6.70 7.56 -13.36
C ARG A 136 5.81 6.59 -14.13
N ALA A 137 4.65 7.07 -14.59
CA ALA A 137 3.82 6.30 -15.51
C ALA A 137 4.60 6.03 -16.81
N ASP A 138 4.45 4.83 -17.36
CA ASP A 138 5.16 4.43 -18.57
C ASP A 138 4.64 5.17 -19.82
N ALA A 139 5.15 4.80 -21.00
CA ALA A 139 4.76 5.43 -22.27
C ALA A 139 3.28 5.19 -22.65
N ASN A 140 2.63 4.20 -22.05
CA ASN A 140 1.21 3.89 -22.26
C ASN A 140 0.31 4.49 -21.18
N GLY A 141 0.88 5.22 -20.21
CA GLY A 141 0.10 5.73 -19.08
C GLY A 141 -0.21 4.64 -18.05
N THR A 142 0.71 3.70 -17.86
CA THR A 142 0.55 2.59 -16.93
C THR A 142 1.52 2.67 -15.76
N ILE A 143 1.01 2.36 -14.56
CA ILE A 143 1.80 2.02 -13.37
C ILE A 143 1.45 0.59 -12.97
N ASN A 144 2.46 -0.28 -13.03
CA ASN A 144 2.38 -1.65 -12.52
C ASN A 144 3.01 -1.71 -11.13
N VAL A 145 2.28 -2.37 -10.22
CA VAL A 145 2.73 -2.67 -8.86
C VAL A 145 2.74 -4.19 -8.70
N ASP A 146 3.92 -4.81 -8.69
CA ASP A 146 4.06 -6.25 -8.58
C ASP A 146 4.59 -6.66 -7.21
N PHE A 147 3.99 -7.69 -6.64
CA PHE A 147 4.34 -8.27 -5.36
C PHE A 147 4.87 -9.69 -5.57
N SER A 148 6.01 -10.01 -4.97
CA SER A 148 6.62 -11.33 -5.09
C SER A 148 7.29 -11.78 -3.81
N ARG A 149 7.50 -13.09 -3.66
CA ARG A 149 8.25 -13.65 -2.52
C ARG A 149 9.65 -13.01 -2.42
N GLY A 150 10.00 -12.64 -1.19
CA GLY A 150 11.34 -12.25 -0.80
C GLY A 150 11.97 -13.35 0.03
N ALA A 151 12.61 -12.97 1.14
CA ALA A 151 13.31 -13.89 2.00
C ALA A 151 12.41 -14.78 2.88
N ASN A 152 11.13 -14.48 3.07
CA ASN A 152 10.23 -15.35 3.85
C ASN A 152 8.74 -15.12 3.56
N ASP A 153 7.96 -16.21 3.49
CA ASP A 153 6.51 -16.22 3.25
C ASP A 153 6.07 -15.49 1.96
N GLN A 154 4.77 -15.24 1.80
CA GLN A 154 4.17 -14.61 0.63
C GLN A 154 3.90 -13.12 0.87
N PRO A 155 3.92 -12.29 -0.17
CA PRO A 155 3.49 -10.89 -0.06
C PRO A 155 2.01 -10.76 0.28
N MET A 156 1.66 -9.60 0.84
CA MET A 156 0.30 -9.12 0.94
C MET A 156 0.25 -7.59 0.85
N VAL A 157 -0.91 -7.03 0.51
CA VAL A 157 -1.21 -5.59 0.57
C VAL A 157 -2.65 -5.39 1.00
N ASN A 158 -2.93 -4.35 1.80
CA ASN A 158 -4.28 -4.03 2.29
C ASN A 158 -4.97 -2.96 1.43
N GLY A 159 -4.18 -2.06 0.82
CA GLY A 159 -4.73 -1.05 -0.07
C GLY A 159 -3.67 -0.37 -0.91
N ILE A 160 -4.09 0.22 -2.01
CA ILE A 160 -3.22 0.95 -2.93
C ILE A 160 -3.91 2.23 -3.36
N GLU A 161 -3.16 3.33 -3.33
CA GLU A 161 -3.55 4.60 -3.94
C GLU A 161 -2.55 5.02 -5.01
N VAL A 162 -3.06 5.65 -6.06
CA VAL A 162 -2.26 6.35 -7.09
C VAL A 162 -2.79 7.76 -7.19
N ARG A 163 -1.96 8.74 -6.83
CA ARG A 163 -2.37 10.15 -6.68
C ARG A 163 -1.58 11.04 -7.62
N VAL A 164 -2.25 12.06 -8.17
CA VAL A 164 -1.55 13.14 -8.90
C VAL A 164 -0.65 13.88 -7.91
N ILE A 165 0.54 14.27 -8.38
CA ILE A 165 1.43 15.19 -7.65
C ILE A 165 1.19 16.57 -8.25
N GLU A 166 0.73 17.52 -7.44
CA GLU A 166 0.63 18.93 -7.82
C GLU A 166 1.97 19.67 -7.67
#